data_AF-A0A933YCZ7-F1
#
_entry.id   AF-A0A933YCZ7-F1
#
_cell.length_a   1.000
_cell.length_b   1.000
_cell.length_c   1.000
_cell.angle_alpha   90.00
_cell.angle_beta   90.00
_cell.angle_gamma   90.00
#
_symmetry.space_group_name_H-M   'P 1'
#
loop_
_entity.id
_entity.type
_entity.pdbx_description
1 polymer ?
#
loop_
_entity_poly.entity_id
_entity_poly.type
_entity_poly.pdbx_seq_one_letter_code
_entity_poly.pdbx_strand_id
1 'polypeptide(L)'
;MQTKDSNFVKYFIGALSLIIFISLTIVGYVEVKASKEEIHPYISAVNKKCIDCHIKKGIGEGQVNDWKQSRHAEQGIGCIECHKADGKDPDAYKHEGFIVATIVSPKDCSKCHEDEAKEFQASYHAQAAKFIGSLDNVLGNIIEGPAAANAGCRQCHGSEVRVMAGG
;
A
#
# COMPACT_ATOMS: atom_id res chain seq x y z
N MET A 1 1.62 -62.42 15.90
CA MET A 1 0.74 -61.66 16.82
C MET A 1 1.18 -60.19 16.78
N GLN A 2 0.78 -59.41 15.75
CA GLN A 2 1.32 -58.05 15.56
C GLN A 2 0.45 -57.10 14.70
N THR A 3 -0.86 -57.34 14.57
CA THR A 3 -1.73 -56.56 13.64
C THR A 3 -2.85 -55.76 14.30
N LYS A 4 -3.26 -56.11 15.53
CA LYS A 4 -4.39 -55.44 16.21
C LYS A 4 -4.02 -54.03 16.70
N ASP A 5 -2.78 -53.84 17.14
CA ASP A 5 -2.30 -52.55 17.68
C ASP A 5 -2.06 -51.50 16.57
N SER A 6 -1.71 -51.94 15.35
CA SER A 6 -1.45 -51.03 14.21
C SER A 6 -2.71 -50.31 13.73
N ASN A 7 -3.86 -51.00 13.73
CA ASN A 7 -5.13 -50.39 13.31
C ASN A 7 -5.65 -49.41 14.36
N PHE A 8 -5.48 -49.73 15.65
CA PHE A 8 -5.84 -48.82 16.75
C PHE A 8 -5.06 -47.51 16.65
N VAL A 9 -3.73 -47.58 16.48
CA VAL A 9 -2.87 -46.39 16.32
C VAL A 9 -3.26 -45.56 15.09
N LYS A 10 -3.59 -46.20 13.95
CA LYS A 10 -4.05 -45.50 12.74
C LYS A 10 -5.36 -44.74 12.96
N TYR A 11 -6.36 -45.38 13.58
CA TYR A 11 -7.63 -44.72 13.88
C TYR A 11 -7.48 -43.61 14.92
N PHE A 12 -6.61 -43.81 15.92
CA PHE A 12 -6.31 -42.81 16.94
C PHE A 12 -5.65 -41.55 16.34
N ILE A 13 -4.62 -41.73 15.50
CA ILE A 13 -3.97 -40.63 14.79
C ILE A 13 -4.95 -39.92 13.84
N GLY A 14 -5.78 -40.68 13.11
CA GLY A 14 -6.80 -40.12 12.23
C GLY A 14 -7.83 -39.28 12.97
N ALA A 15 -8.32 -39.75 14.12
CA ALA A 15 -9.25 -39.02 14.96
C ALA A 15 -8.62 -37.74 15.54
N LEU A 16 -7.38 -37.81 16.04
CA LEU A 16 -6.67 -36.64 16.55
C LEU A 16 -6.44 -35.59 15.46
N SER A 17 -6.06 -36.03 14.26
CA SER A 17 -5.84 -35.16 13.09
C SER A 17 -7.14 -34.46 12.67
N LEU A 18 -8.27 -35.20 12.68
CA LEU A 18 -9.59 -34.63 12.38
C LEU A 18 -10.02 -33.61 13.43
N ILE A 19 -9.81 -33.90 14.73
CA ILE A 19 -10.11 -32.97 15.83
C ILE A 19 -9.28 -31.70 15.70
N ILE A 20 -7.99 -31.80 15.39
CA ILE A 20 -7.12 -30.64 15.18
C ILE A 20 -7.60 -29.84 13.96
N PHE A 21 -7.91 -30.49 12.84
CA PHE A 21 -8.40 -29.80 11.65
C PHE A 21 -9.70 -29.04 11.90
N ILE A 22 -10.66 -29.68 12.60
CA ILE A 22 -11.93 -29.05 13.00
C ILE A 22 -11.67 -27.88 13.95
N SER A 23 -10.80 -28.06 14.94
CA SER A 23 -10.46 -26.99 15.89
C SER A 23 -9.82 -25.80 15.19
N LEU A 24 -8.87 -26.02 14.27
CA LEU A 24 -8.23 -24.96 13.49
C LEU A 24 -9.20 -24.25 12.56
N THR A 25 -10.14 -24.96 11.93
CA THR A 25 -11.18 -24.32 11.10
C THR A 25 -12.15 -23.49 11.95
N ILE A 26 -12.52 -23.96 13.14
CA ILE A 26 -13.36 -23.20 14.07
C ILE A 26 -12.62 -21.95 14.56
N VAL A 27 -11.37 -22.07 15.00
CA VAL A 27 -10.55 -20.92 15.42
C VAL A 27 -10.39 -19.94 14.27
N GLY A 28 -10.02 -20.41 13.08
CA GLY A 28 -9.90 -19.55 11.89
C GLY A 28 -11.20 -18.82 11.56
N TYR A 29 -12.36 -19.48 11.68
CA TYR A 29 -13.66 -18.84 11.48
C TYR A 29 -13.97 -17.77 12.55
N VAL A 30 -13.69 -18.06 13.82
CA VAL A 30 -13.91 -17.12 14.93
C VAL A 30 -13.01 -15.90 14.79
N GLU A 31 -11.72 -16.10 14.50
CA GLU A 31 -10.74 -15.02 14.30
C GLU A 31 -11.10 -14.13 13.11
N VAL A 32 -11.48 -14.72 11.96
CA VAL A 32 -11.93 -13.94 10.79
C VAL A 32 -13.20 -13.15 11.08
N LYS A 33 -14.11 -13.70 11.87
CA LYS A 33 -15.34 -12.99 12.25
C LYS A 33 -15.05 -11.85 13.24
N ALA A 34 -14.12 -12.07 14.17
CA ALA A 34 -13.70 -11.06 15.14
C ALA A 34 -12.86 -9.93 14.51
N SER A 35 -12.05 -10.23 13.49
CA SER A 35 -11.22 -9.25 12.81
C SER A 35 -11.96 -8.35 11.83
N LYS A 36 -13.18 -8.75 11.42
CA LYS A 36 -14.08 -7.91 10.62
C LYS A 36 -14.75 -6.86 11.50
N GLU A 37 -14.00 -5.83 11.89
CA GLU A 37 -14.61 -4.54 12.16
C GLU A 37 -15.04 -3.95 10.80
N GLU A 38 -16.35 -3.88 10.54
CA GLU A 38 -16.85 -3.37 9.27
C GLU A 38 -16.64 -1.85 9.20
N ILE A 39 -15.50 -1.43 8.64
CA ILE A 39 -15.28 -0.04 8.27
C ILE A 39 -16.26 0.28 7.14
N HIS A 40 -17.20 1.19 7.42
CA HIS A 40 -18.14 1.72 6.43
C HIS A 40 -17.63 3.07 5.93
N PRO A 41 -16.82 3.11 4.86
CA PRO A 41 -16.27 4.35 4.36
C PRO A 41 -17.37 5.24 3.81
N TYR A 42 -17.27 6.54 4.06
CA TYR A 42 -18.10 7.51 3.37
C TYR A 42 -17.57 7.69 1.94
N ILE A 43 -18.36 7.29 0.94
CA ILE A 43 -17.99 7.40 -0.48
C ILE A 43 -18.79 8.52 -1.14
N SER A 44 -18.12 9.63 -1.46
CA SER A 44 -18.72 10.71 -2.24
C SER A 44 -19.09 10.25 -3.66
N ALA A 45 -20.06 10.93 -4.30
CA ALA A 45 -20.45 10.63 -5.68
C ALA A 45 -19.29 10.75 -6.69
N VAL A 46 -18.31 11.61 -6.40
CA VAL A 46 -17.11 11.76 -7.23
C VAL A 46 -16.19 10.55 -7.05
N ASN A 47 -15.87 10.18 -5.81
CA ASN A 47 -15.02 9.01 -5.53
C ASN A 47 -15.63 7.70 -6.00
N LYS A 48 -16.96 7.58 -5.98
CA LYS A 48 -17.64 6.42 -6.55
C LYS A 48 -17.28 6.20 -8.02
N LYS A 49 -17.13 7.27 -8.82
CA LYS A 49 -16.71 7.15 -10.22
C LYS A 49 -15.28 6.60 -10.35
N CYS A 50 -14.37 7.08 -9.51
CA CYS A 50 -12.99 6.60 -9.46
C CYS A 50 -12.96 5.10 -9.13
N ILE A 51 -13.59 4.72 -8.01
CA ILE A 51 -13.62 3.34 -7.50
C ILE A 51 -14.29 2.40 -8.51
N ASP A 52 -15.48 2.73 -9.00
CA ASP A 52 -16.24 1.87 -9.91
C ASP A 52 -15.46 1.61 -11.20
N CYS A 53 -14.84 2.64 -11.78
CA CYS A 53 -14.07 2.51 -13.02
C CYS A 53 -12.81 1.66 -12.80
N HIS A 54 -12.07 1.91 -11.72
CA HIS A 54 -10.86 1.18 -11.37
C HIS A 54 -11.13 -0.30 -11.11
N ILE A 55 -12.13 -0.61 -10.28
CA ILE A 55 -12.54 -2.01 -10.03
C ILE A 55 -13.02 -2.67 -11.32
N LYS A 56 -13.89 -2.00 -12.10
CA LYS A 56 -14.43 -2.56 -13.35
C LYS A 56 -13.33 -2.88 -14.37
N LYS A 57 -12.27 -2.06 -14.42
CA LYS A 57 -11.11 -2.28 -15.31
C LYS A 57 -10.08 -3.25 -14.71
N GLY A 58 -10.26 -3.71 -13.46
CA GLY A 58 -9.29 -4.55 -12.75
C GLY A 58 -7.99 -3.81 -12.42
N ILE A 59 -8.02 -2.48 -12.35
CA ILE A 59 -6.86 -1.63 -12.10
C ILE A 59 -6.98 -1.07 -10.69
N GLY A 60 -5.99 -1.31 -9.84
CA GLY A 60 -5.96 -0.68 -8.52
C GLY A 60 -6.88 -1.33 -7.48
N GLU A 61 -7.38 -2.55 -7.73
CA GLU A 61 -8.32 -3.22 -6.81
C GLU A 61 -7.73 -3.43 -5.41
N GLY A 62 -6.46 -3.82 -5.34
CA GLY A 62 -5.71 -3.92 -4.08
C GLY A 62 -5.68 -2.58 -3.34
N GLN A 63 -5.32 -1.51 -4.04
CA GLN A 63 -5.26 -0.15 -3.48
C GLN A 63 -6.63 0.33 -2.99
N VAL A 64 -7.72 -0.01 -3.69
CA VAL A 64 -9.07 0.29 -3.22
C VAL A 64 -9.40 -0.49 -1.94
N ASN A 65 -9.00 -1.76 -1.85
CA ASN A 65 -9.24 -2.58 -0.67
C ASN A 65 -8.40 -2.15 0.54
N ASP A 66 -7.17 -1.68 0.31
CA ASP A 66 -6.32 -1.07 1.33
C ASP A 66 -6.92 0.26 1.80
N TRP A 67 -7.34 1.11 0.87
CA TRP A 67 -7.97 2.40 1.19
C TRP A 67 -9.23 2.21 2.05
N LYS A 68 -10.11 1.26 1.70
CA LYS A 68 -11.35 0.98 2.47
C LYS A 68 -11.10 0.66 3.94
N GLN A 69 -9.92 0.16 4.28
CA GLN A 69 -9.52 -0.19 5.64
C GLN A 69 -8.77 0.94 6.37
N SER A 70 -8.65 2.12 5.74
CA SER A 70 -7.92 3.26 6.30
C SER A 70 -8.83 4.23 7.07
N ARG A 71 -8.24 4.95 8.02
CA ARG A 71 -8.89 6.08 8.70
C ARG A 71 -9.31 7.19 7.73
N HIS A 72 -8.57 7.38 6.63
CA HIS A 72 -8.96 8.34 5.59
C HIS A 72 -10.33 8.01 4.99
N ALA A 73 -10.61 6.72 4.74
CA ALA A 73 -11.89 6.31 4.20
C ALA A 73 -13.04 6.48 5.21
N GLU A 74 -12.79 6.24 6.50
CA GLU A 74 -13.76 6.57 7.57
C GLU A 74 -14.11 8.06 7.61
N GLN A 75 -13.11 8.93 7.37
CA GLN A 75 -13.29 10.38 7.35
C GLN A 75 -13.76 10.93 5.99
N GLY A 76 -14.04 10.06 5.02
CA GLY A 76 -14.52 10.47 3.71
C GLY A 76 -13.46 11.05 2.77
N ILE A 77 -12.18 10.92 3.12
CA ILE A 77 -11.04 11.26 2.25
C ILE A 77 -10.83 10.12 1.27
N GLY A 78 -11.26 10.30 0.04
CA GLY A 78 -11.18 9.31 -1.02
C GLY A 78 -10.04 9.56 -2.00
N CYS A 79 -10.17 8.95 -3.18
CA CYS A 79 -9.16 8.97 -4.23
C CYS A 79 -8.88 10.40 -4.70
N ILE A 80 -9.94 11.18 -4.99
CA ILE A 80 -9.78 12.48 -5.62
C ILE A 80 -9.32 13.55 -4.64
N GLU A 81 -9.58 13.40 -3.34
CA GLU A 81 -9.13 14.35 -2.32
C GLU A 81 -7.60 14.39 -2.22
N CYS A 82 -6.93 13.26 -2.47
CA CYS A 82 -5.47 13.19 -2.51
C CYS A 82 -4.89 13.40 -3.92
N HIS A 83 -5.48 12.74 -4.94
CA HIS A 83 -4.89 12.70 -6.30
C HIS A 83 -5.25 13.91 -7.16
N LYS A 84 -6.21 14.75 -6.78
CA LYS A 84 -6.54 15.95 -7.55
C LYS A 84 -5.35 16.91 -7.58
N ALA A 85 -4.93 17.25 -8.79
CA ALA A 85 -3.83 18.16 -9.05
C ALA A 85 -4.32 19.47 -9.68
N ASP A 86 -3.52 20.53 -9.54
CA ASP A 86 -3.66 21.73 -10.36
C ASP A 86 -3.06 21.46 -11.74
N GLY A 87 -3.65 22.02 -12.81
CA GLY A 87 -3.12 21.83 -14.17
C GLY A 87 -1.72 22.42 -14.38
N LYS A 88 -1.20 23.19 -13.43
CA LYS A 88 0.18 23.71 -13.41
C LYS A 88 1.16 22.79 -12.70
N ASP A 89 0.69 21.76 -11.99
CA ASP A 89 1.59 20.81 -11.34
C ASP A 89 2.35 20.01 -12.41
N PRO A 90 3.66 19.76 -12.22
CA PRO A 90 4.51 19.19 -13.26
C PRO A 90 4.11 17.77 -13.66
N ASP A 91 3.47 17.03 -12.76
CA ASP A 91 2.99 15.66 -12.94
C ASP A 91 1.46 15.57 -13.14
N ALA A 92 0.79 16.71 -13.34
CA ALA A 92 -0.64 16.74 -13.59
C ALA A 92 -0.98 16.27 -15.01
N TYR A 93 -1.99 15.42 -15.12
CA TYR A 93 -2.54 14.98 -16.40
C TYR A 93 -4.06 14.82 -16.34
N LYS A 94 -4.69 14.79 -17.53
CA LYS A 94 -6.14 14.59 -17.66
C LYS A 94 -6.47 13.10 -17.52
N HIS A 95 -7.40 12.77 -16.64
CA HIS A 95 -7.90 11.42 -16.45
C HIS A 95 -9.42 11.41 -16.25
N GLU A 96 -10.16 10.86 -17.22
CA GLU A 96 -11.61 10.64 -17.13
C GLU A 96 -12.42 11.90 -16.70
N GLY A 97 -12.01 13.08 -17.20
CA GLY A 97 -12.66 14.37 -16.90
C GLY A 97 -12.09 15.11 -15.68
N PHE A 98 -11.10 14.55 -15.00
CA PHE A 98 -10.38 15.15 -13.88
C PHE A 98 -8.96 15.55 -14.29
N ILE A 99 -8.36 16.46 -13.52
CA ILE A 99 -6.91 16.70 -13.52
C ILE A 99 -6.37 16.03 -12.26
N VAL A 100 -5.46 15.08 -12.46
CA VAL A 100 -4.91 14.25 -11.38
C VAL A 100 -3.40 14.14 -11.50
N ALA A 101 -2.76 13.78 -10.39
CA ALA A 101 -1.38 13.32 -10.33
C ALA A 101 -1.35 11.90 -9.75
N THR A 102 -0.49 11.05 -10.31
CA THR A 102 -0.32 9.67 -9.82
C THR A 102 0.37 9.65 -8.47
N ILE A 103 1.35 10.54 -8.26
CA ILE A 103 2.16 10.59 -7.05
C ILE A 103 1.59 11.66 -6.12
N VAL A 104 1.12 11.23 -4.95
CA VAL A 104 0.70 12.14 -3.88
C VAL A 104 1.96 12.52 -3.09
N SER A 105 2.33 13.80 -3.13
CA SER A 105 3.53 14.32 -2.48
C SER A 105 3.26 14.74 -1.02
N PRO A 106 4.31 14.95 -0.20
CA PRO A 106 4.12 15.54 1.14
C PRO A 106 3.39 16.90 1.12
N LYS A 107 3.46 17.64 0.01
CA LYS A 107 2.75 18.91 -0.19
C LYS A 107 1.24 18.71 -0.40
N ASP A 108 0.83 17.56 -0.89
CA ASP A 108 -0.59 17.22 -0.98
C ASP A 108 -1.16 16.87 0.39
N CYS A 109 -0.37 16.15 1.21
CA CYS A 109 -0.71 15.86 2.59
C CYS A 109 -0.88 17.14 3.42
N SER A 110 -0.05 18.16 3.17
CA SER A 110 -0.07 19.41 3.93
C SER A 110 -1.32 20.27 3.74
N LYS A 111 -2.20 19.91 2.78
CA LYS A 111 -3.53 20.52 2.64
C LYS A 111 -4.39 20.28 3.89
N CYS A 112 -4.16 19.17 4.60
CA CYS A 112 -4.86 18.80 5.84
C CYS A 112 -3.91 18.59 7.03
N HIS A 113 -2.66 18.17 6.78
CA HIS A 113 -1.64 17.83 7.78
C HIS A 113 -0.46 18.80 7.71
N GLU A 114 -0.74 20.08 7.98
CA GLU A 114 0.26 21.15 7.80
C GLU A 114 1.45 21.00 8.75
N ASP A 115 1.19 20.67 10.02
CA ASP A 115 2.23 20.57 11.05
C ASP A 115 3.11 19.34 10.82
N GLU A 116 2.53 18.18 10.55
CA GLU A 116 3.29 16.95 10.25
C GLU A 116 4.13 17.09 8.98
N ALA A 117 3.60 17.78 7.96
CA ALA A 117 4.36 18.05 6.75
C ALA A 117 5.55 18.98 7.00
N LYS A 118 5.40 20.01 7.85
CA LYS A 118 6.50 20.89 8.26
C LYS A 118 7.57 20.12 9.04
N GLU A 119 7.16 19.31 10.01
CA GLU A 119 8.07 18.48 10.80
C GLU A 119 8.84 17.49 9.93
N PHE A 120 8.13 16.78 9.04
CA PHE A 120 8.77 15.84 8.12
C PHE A 120 9.75 16.55 7.19
N GLN A 121 9.37 17.69 6.61
CA GLN A 121 10.22 18.44 5.69
C GLN A 121 11.49 18.98 6.37
N ALA A 122 11.45 19.26 7.67
CA ALA A 122 12.61 19.66 8.46
C ALA A 122 13.54 18.48 8.84
N SER A 123 13.07 17.24 8.70
CA SER A 123 13.83 16.04 9.09
C SER A 123 14.96 15.68 8.12
N TYR A 124 15.87 14.81 8.57
CA TYR A 124 16.89 14.20 7.70
C TYR A 124 16.28 13.22 6.68
N HIS A 125 15.13 12.61 6.98
CA HIS A 125 14.46 11.70 6.04
C HIS A 125 14.02 12.42 4.77
N ALA A 126 13.46 13.63 4.88
CA ALA A 126 13.10 14.46 3.72
C ALA A 126 14.32 14.90 2.88
N GLN A 127 15.53 14.77 3.43
CA GLN A 127 16.78 15.11 2.77
C GLN A 127 17.58 13.89 2.31
N ALA A 128 17.10 12.67 2.56
CA ALA A 128 17.84 11.44 2.32
C ALA A 128 18.30 11.28 0.87
N ALA A 129 17.45 11.67 -0.10
CA ALA A 129 17.78 11.58 -1.52
C ALA A 129 18.90 12.55 -1.94
N LYS A 130 19.14 13.63 -1.18
CA LYS A 130 20.25 14.57 -1.46
C LYS A 130 21.61 13.90 -1.34
N PHE A 131 21.76 12.98 -0.37
CA PHE A 131 22.99 12.18 -0.24
C PHE A 131 23.20 11.29 -1.46
N ILE A 132 22.15 10.61 -1.92
CA ILE A 132 22.23 9.74 -3.10
C ILE A 132 22.66 10.52 -4.33
N GLY A 133 22.20 11.76 -4.50
CA GLY A 133 22.60 12.62 -5.61
C GLY A 133 23.95 13.35 -5.43
N SER A 134 24.63 13.18 -4.30
CA SER A 134 25.86 13.91 -3.96
C SER A 134 27.13 13.22 -4.48
N LEU A 135 28.23 13.99 -4.53
CA LEU A 135 29.58 13.47 -4.78
C LEU A 135 30.04 12.45 -3.73
N ASP A 136 29.43 12.45 -2.55
CA ASP A 136 29.79 11.52 -1.48
C ASP A 136 29.29 10.09 -1.76
N ASN A 137 28.41 9.91 -2.74
CA ASN A 137 27.89 8.60 -3.17
C ASN A 137 28.54 8.08 -4.46
N VAL A 138 29.83 8.38 -4.70
CA VAL A 138 30.60 7.85 -5.84
C VAL A 138 30.62 6.32 -5.83
N LEU A 139 30.80 5.70 -4.65
CA LEU A 139 30.83 4.24 -4.54
C LEU A 139 29.51 3.62 -5.04
N GLY A 140 28.38 4.05 -4.50
CA GLY A 140 27.07 3.48 -4.84
C GLY A 140 26.63 3.78 -6.28
N ASN A 141 26.77 5.03 -6.75
CA ASN A 141 26.25 5.38 -8.08
C ASN A 141 27.21 5.12 -9.25
N ILE A 142 28.52 5.23 -9.04
CA ILE A 142 29.52 5.19 -10.12
C ILE A 142 30.25 3.84 -10.12
N ILE A 143 30.79 3.41 -8.97
CA ILE A 143 31.61 2.19 -8.90
C ILE A 143 30.72 0.94 -8.95
N GLU A 144 29.69 0.87 -8.11
CA GLU A 144 28.71 -0.23 -8.12
C GLU A 144 27.71 -0.10 -9.27
N GLY A 145 27.47 1.14 -9.72
CA GLY A 145 26.64 1.47 -10.86
C GLY A 145 25.15 1.62 -10.54
N PRO A 146 24.36 2.15 -11.49
CA PRO A 146 22.97 2.57 -11.25
C PRO A 146 22.03 1.40 -10.92
N ALA A 147 22.30 0.19 -11.41
CA ALA A 147 21.48 -0.98 -11.11
C ALA A 147 21.60 -1.38 -9.63
N ALA A 148 22.81 -1.40 -9.09
CA ALA A 148 23.07 -1.68 -7.67
C ALA A 148 22.49 -0.57 -6.78
N ALA A 149 22.71 0.70 -7.14
CA ALA A 149 22.12 1.84 -6.43
C ALA A 149 20.58 1.80 -6.41
N ASN A 150 19.95 1.39 -7.52
CA ASN A 150 18.49 1.23 -7.61
C ASN A 150 17.98 0.07 -6.75
N ALA A 151 18.66 -1.06 -6.75
CA ALA A 151 18.25 -2.23 -5.97
C ALA A 151 18.56 -2.12 -4.47
N GLY A 152 19.52 -1.27 -4.10
CA GLY A 152 19.94 -1.06 -2.70
C GLY A 152 19.61 0.34 -2.18
N CYS A 153 20.52 1.30 -2.40
CA CYS A 153 20.52 2.59 -1.71
C CYS A 153 19.22 3.38 -1.88
N ARG A 154 18.69 3.44 -3.12
CA ARG A 154 17.51 4.25 -3.48
C ARG A 154 16.19 3.70 -2.93
N GLN A 155 16.14 2.41 -2.56
CA GLN A 155 14.95 1.82 -1.95
C GLN A 155 14.65 2.42 -0.57
N CYS A 156 15.69 2.85 0.15
CA CYS A 156 15.56 3.45 1.48
C CYS A 156 15.76 4.97 1.47
N HIS A 157 16.70 5.49 0.67
CA HIS A 157 17.03 6.92 0.65
C HIS A 157 16.26 7.72 -0.39
N GLY A 158 15.49 7.07 -1.27
CA GLY A 158 14.75 7.71 -2.36
C GLY A 158 15.60 8.04 -3.58
N SER A 159 14.94 8.57 -4.61
CA SER A 159 15.52 8.93 -5.90
C SER A 159 14.84 10.18 -6.49
N GLU A 160 15.48 10.77 -7.50
CA GLU A 160 14.84 11.79 -8.32
C GLU A 160 13.71 11.17 -9.14
N VAL A 161 12.49 11.66 -8.96
CA VAL A 161 11.33 11.30 -9.78
C VAL A 161 11.29 12.18 -11.01
N ARG A 162 11.27 11.57 -12.20
CA ARG A 162 11.15 12.28 -13.48
C ARG A 162 9.78 12.02 -14.07
N VAL A 163 9.05 13.10 -14.35
CA VAL A 163 7.74 13.04 -15.01
C VAL A 163 7.95 12.74 -16.48
N MET A 164 7.21 11.75 -16.99
CA MET A 164 7.29 11.32 -18.38
C MET A 164 6.14 11.92 -19.20
N ALA A 165 6.18 11.74 -20.53
CA ALA A 165 5.09 12.19 -21.38
C ALA A 165 3.78 11.47 -21.00
N GLY A 166 2.76 12.24 -20.62
CA GLY A 166 1.45 11.72 -20.20
C GLY A 166 1.17 11.79 -18.69
N GLY A 167 2.12 12.28 -17.90
CA GLY A 167 2.08 12.20 -16.43
C GLY A 167 2.88 11.00 -15.94
#